data_AF-A0A401SHQ3-F1
#
_entry.id   AF-A0A401SHQ3-F1
#
_cell.length_a   1.000
_cell.length_b   1.000
_cell.length_c   1.000
_cell.angle_alpha   90.00
_cell.angle_beta   90.00
_cell.angle_gamma   90.00
#
_symmetry.space_group_name_H-M   'P 1'
#
loop_
_entity.id
_entity.type
_entity.pdbx_description
1 polymer ?
#
loop_
_entity_poly.entity_id
_entity_poly.type
_entity_poly.pdbx_seq_one_letter_code
_entity_poly.pdbx_strand_id
1 'polypeptide(L)'
;MDSVEDCCVVDSVEDCCVVDGVGDCCVVDSIEYCCVIDSAEFCCAVNTVDDCWVMDSVKICCVVDSVEDCCVVDGVGDCCVVDGVEDCCVVNSEEHCCVVDSVEDCCVVNSEEHCCVVDSVEDCCVVVREEDCCVVNSLGNAV
;
A
#
# COMPACT_ATOMS: atom_id res chain seq x y z
N MET A 1 17.28 0.14 13.86
CA MET A 1 17.04 1.04 15.01
C MET A 1 16.06 0.35 15.96
N ASP A 2 15.79 0.92 17.14
CA ASP A 2 14.92 0.32 18.17
C ASP A 2 13.48 0.14 17.68
N SER A 3 12.91 -1.05 17.86
CA SER A 3 11.48 -1.31 17.67
C SER A 3 10.65 -0.45 18.63
N VAL A 4 9.58 0.16 18.12
CA VAL A 4 8.66 0.97 18.92
C VAL A 4 7.47 0.10 19.30
N GLU A 5 7.29 -0.14 20.59
CA GLU A 5 6.22 -1.03 21.11
C GLU A 5 4.82 -0.39 21.10
N ASP A 6 4.71 0.89 20.76
CA ASP A 6 3.48 1.70 20.82
C ASP A 6 3.25 2.38 19.45
N CYS A 7 2.58 3.54 19.42
CA CYS A 7 2.33 4.26 18.18
C CYS A 7 3.53 5.11 17.71
N CYS A 8 3.82 5.05 16.41
CA CYS A 8 4.73 5.94 15.70
C CYS A 8 3.94 6.98 14.91
N VAL A 9 4.26 8.27 15.09
CA VAL A 9 3.69 9.36 14.28
C VAL A 9 4.82 10.14 13.63
N VAL A 10 4.77 10.21 12.30
CA VAL A 10 5.68 10.99 11.46
C VAL A 10 4.85 12.05 10.76
N ASP A 11 5.11 13.32 11.04
CA ASP A 11 4.30 14.44 10.57
C ASP A 11 4.74 14.85 9.16
N SER A 12 5.70 15.78 9.04
CA SER A 12 6.29 16.17 7.75
C SER A 12 7.78 15.86 7.70
N VAL A 13 8.22 15.15 6.66
CA VAL A 13 9.65 14.87 6.40
C VAL A 13 9.99 15.24 4.96
N GLU A 14 10.96 16.15 4.79
CA GLU A 14 11.48 16.59 3.47
C GLU A 14 12.53 15.63 2.91
N ASP A 15 12.72 14.45 3.49
CA ASP A 15 13.82 13.53 3.20
C ASP A 15 13.33 12.09 3.44
N CYS A 16 14.23 11.11 3.32
CA CYS A 16 13.88 9.71 3.58
C CYS A 16 13.58 9.42 5.07
N CYS A 17 12.50 8.70 5.33
CA CYS A 17 12.14 8.14 6.62
C CYS A 17 12.23 6.61 6.59
N VAL A 18 12.81 6.02 7.64
CA VAL A 18 12.80 4.57 7.84
C VAL A 18 12.26 4.28 9.23
N VAL A 19 11.23 3.44 9.30
CA VAL A 19 10.58 3.02 10.54
C VAL A 19 10.70 1.50 10.67
N ASP A 20 11.52 1.08 11.63
CA ASP A 20 11.74 -0.33 11.93
C ASP A 20 10.78 -0.79 13.04
N GLY A 21 9.81 -1.64 12.71
CA GLY A 21 9.01 -2.40 13.67
C GLY A 21 8.18 -1.57 14.65
N VAL A 22 6.89 -1.47 14.36
CA VAL A 22 5.90 -0.80 15.21
C VAL A 22 4.91 -1.82 15.79
N GLY A 23 4.83 -1.89 17.13
CA GLY A 23 4.00 -2.86 17.85
C GLY A 23 2.50 -2.55 17.85
N ASP A 24 2.11 -1.30 17.60
CA ASP A 24 0.70 -0.92 17.50
C ASP A 24 0.41 -0.26 16.13
N CYS A 25 0.48 1.07 16.05
CA CYS A 25 0.09 1.82 14.86
C CYS A 25 1.21 2.75 14.35
N CYS A 26 1.41 2.79 13.04
CA CYS A 26 2.24 3.80 12.37
C CYS A 26 1.36 4.76 11.59
N VAL A 27 1.55 6.06 11.80
CA VAL A 27 0.89 7.13 11.03
C VAL A 27 1.95 8.02 10.41
N VAL A 28 1.86 8.22 9.11
CA VAL A 28 2.73 9.10 8.32
C VAL A 28 1.85 10.11 7.58
N ASP A 29 2.00 11.40 7.89
CA ASP A 29 1.20 12.44 7.22
C ASP A 29 1.79 12.81 5.85
N SER A 30 3.01 13.34 5.78
CA SER A 30 3.60 13.81 4.53
C SER A 30 5.10 13.53 4.44
N ILE A 31 5.52 12.88 3.33
CA ILE A 31 6.93 12.64 3.00
C ILE A 31 7.20 13.05 1.56
N GLU A 32 8.19 13.92 1.34
CA GLU A 32 8.55 14.38 -0.01
C GLU A 32 9.33 13.31 -0.79
N TYR A 33 10.26 12.61 -0.16
CA TYR A 33 11.08 11.60 -0.86
C TYR A 33 10.61 10.18 -0.57
N CYS A 34 11.28 9.48 0.36
CA CYS A 34 11.05 8.05 0.52
C CYS A 34 10.62 7.69 1.94
N CYS A 35 9.65 6.80 2.06
CA CYS A 35 9.26 6.18 3.32
C CYS A 35 9.44 4.67 3.21
N VAL A 36 10.12 4.08 4.19
CA VAL A 36 10.22 2.63 4.33
C VAL A 36 9.73 2.24 5.72
N ILE A 37 8.78 1.31 5.77
CA ILE A 37 8.25 0.76 7.01
C ILE A 37 8.41 -0.76 6.96
N ASP A 38 9.36 -1.28 7.74
CA ASP A 38 9.69 -2.71 7.73
C ASP A 38 8.54 -3.58 8.27
N SER A 39 7.89 -3.13 9.35
CA SER A 39 6.77 -3.88 9.93
C SER A 39 5.87 -3.05 10.84
N ALA A 40 4.58 -3.38 10.80
CA ALA A 40 3.57 -2.89 11.75
C ALA A 40 2.68 -4.07 12.21
N GLU A 41 2.47 -4.22 13.52
CA GLU A 41 1.62 -5.30 14.04
C GLU A 41 0.13 -5.05 13.87
N PHE A 42 -0.37 -3.83 14.07
CA PHE A 42 -1.79 -3.54 13.87
C PHE A 42 -2.00 -2.72 12.60
N CYS A 43 -1.74 -1.42 12.64
CA CYS A 43 -2.14 -0.54 11.55
C CYS A 43 -1.00 0.31 11.01
N CYS A 44 -1.01 0.55 9.71
CA CYS A 44 -0.20 1.57 9.05
C CYS A 44 -1.12 2.49 8.24
N ALA A 45 -1.06 3.79 8.48
CA ALA A 45 -1.80 4.80 7.74
C ALA A 45 -0.83 5.83 7.18
N VAL A 46 -0.91 6.08 5.88
CA VAL A 46 -0.02 6.97 5.14
C VAL A 46 -0.89 7.88 4.29
N ASN A 47 -0.78 9.19 4.51
CA ASN A 47 -1.65 10.14 3.83
C ASN A 47 -1.03 10.59 2.50
N THR A 48 0.17 11.15 2.52
CA THR A 48 0.82 11.67 1.29
C THR A 48 2.29 11.30 1.20
N VAL A 49 2.70 10.77 0.06
CA VAL A 49 4.11 10.56 -0.30
C VAL A 49 4.33 10.99 -1.74
N ASP A 50 5.28 11.90 -2.00
CA ASP A 50 5.53 12.36 -3.37
C ASP A 50 6.34 11.29 -4.15
N ASP A 51 7.58 10.96 -3.76
CA ASP A 51 8.34 9.93 -4.53
C ASP A 51 7.92 8.47 -4.19
N CYS A 52 8.41 7.90 -3.08
CA CYS A 52 8.38 6.44 -2.89
C CYS A 52 7.93 6.00 -1.51
N TRP A 53 6.97 5.09 -1.45
CA TRP A 53 6.56 4.43 -0.22
C TRP A 53 6.69 2.91 -0.33
N VAL A 54 7.33 2.30 0.67
CA VAL A 54 7.55 0.86 0.75
C VAL A 54 7.15 0.35 2.13
N MET A 55 6.40 -0.75 2.13
CA MET A 55 5.96 -1.44 3.34
C MET A 55 6.16 -2.94 3.18
N ASP A 56 6.95 -3.53 4.07
CA ASP A 56 7.36 -4.93 3.96
C ASP A 56 6.38 -5.92 4.62
N SER A 57 5.73 -5.55 5.73
CA SER A 57 4.75 -6.43 6.39
C SER A 57 3.82 -5.72 7.38
N VAL A 58 2.51 -5.85 7.18
CA VAL A 58 1.50 -5.44 8.17
C VAL A 58 0.53 -6.57 8.50
N LYS A 59 0.31 -6.87 9.77
CA LYS A 59 -0.53 -8.04 10.11
C LYS A 59 -2.01 -7.76 9.97
N ILE A 60 -2.48 -6.56 10.29
CA ILE A 60 -3.91 -6.24 10.23
C ILE A 60 -4.17 -5.35 9.03
N CYS A 61 -3.87 -4.05 9.10
CA CYS A 61 -4.35 -3.13 8.06
C CYS A 61 -3.33 -2.08 7.61
N CYS A 62 -3.26 -1.88 6.29
CA CYS A 62 -2.55 -0.78 5.67
C CYS A 62 -3.53 0.10 4.87
N VAL A 63 -3.44 1.41 5.07
CA VAL A 63 -4.17 2.44 4.32
C VAL A 63 -3.16 3.44 3.77
N VAL A 64 -3.25 3.70 2.47
CA VAL A 64 -2.44 4.70 1.76
C VAL A 64 -3.40 5.60 0.98
N ASP A 65 -3.41 6.90 1.24
CA ASP A 65 -4.39 7.83 0.64
C ASP A 65 -3.92 8.43 -0.70
N SER A 66 -2.63 8.72 -0.88
CA SER A 66 -2.07 9.28 -2.12
C SER A 66 -0.56 9.07 -2.23
N VAL A 67 -0.11 8.57 -3.38
CA VAL A 67 1.32 8.49 -3.75
C VAL A 67 1.53 9.00 -5.18
N GLU A 68 2.47 9.92 -5.42
CA GLU A 68 2.74 10.37 -6.80
C GLU A 68 3.51 9.28 -7.58
N ASP A 69 4.75 8.92 -7.22
CA ASP A 69 5.50 7.97 -8.06
C ASP A 69 5.24 6.48 -7.74
N CYS A 70 5.61 5.99 -6.55
CA CYS A 70 5.71 4.54 -6.31
C CYS A 70 5.19 4.08 -4.96
N CYS A 71 4.19 3.20 -4.97
CA CYS A 71 3.67 2.51 -3.79
C CYS A 71 3.94 1.00 -3.89
N VAL A 72 4.66 0.45 -2.91
CA VAL A 72 4.90 -0.99 -2.78
C VAL A 72 4.44 -1.47 -1.41
N VAL A 73 3.48 -2.39 -1.41
CA VAL A 73 3.03 -3.09 -0.20
C VAL A 73 3.33 -4.58 -0.36
N ASP A 74 4.06 -5.16 0.58
CA ASP A 74 4.28 -6.60 0.71
C ASP A 74 3.74 -7.09 2.06
N GLY A 75 3.28 -8.35 2.11
CA GLY A 75 2.94 -9.03 3.36
C GLY A 75 1.82 -8.40 4.19
N VAL A 76 0.64 -8.17 3.59
CA VAL A 76 -0.56 -7.73 4.32
C VAL A 76 -1.41 -8.92 4.75
N GLY A 77 -1.72 -9.00 6.05
CA GLY A 77 -2.46 -10.11 6.66
C GLY A 77 -4.00 -10.01 6.60
N ASP A 78 -4.61 -8.85 6.85
CA ASP A 78 -6.09 -8.73 6.76
C ASP A 78 -6.56 -7.76 5.67
N CYS A 79 -6.05 -6.53 5.62
CA CYS A 79 -6.62 -5.50 4.76
C CYS A 79 -5.61 -4.50 4.19
N CYS A 80 -5.65 -4.29 2.87
CA CYS A 80 -4.88 -3.25 2.19
C CYS A 80 -5.84 -2.33 1.42
N VAL A 81 -5.75 -1.03 1.65
CA VAL A 81 -6.46 0.00 0.89
C VAL A 81 -5.43 0.99 0.36
N VAL A 82 -5.44 1.18 -0.96
CA VAL A 82 -4.63 2.17 -1.66
C VAL A 82 -5.56 3.05 -2.48
N ASP A 83 -5.69 4.29 -2.05
CA ASP A 83 -6.37 5.34 -2.79
C ASP A 83 -5.30 6.15 -3.52
N GLY A 84 -5.52 6.48 -4.80
CA GLY A 84 -4.66 7.39 -5.57
C GLY A 84 -3.18 7.03 -5.70
N VAL A 85 -2.78 6.45 -6.83
CA VAL A 85 -1.37 6.38 -7.26
C VAL A 85 -1.23 6.94 -8.66
N GLU A 86 -0.33 7.90 -8.89
CA GLU A 86 -0.16 8.43 -10.26
C GLU A 86 0.61 7.40 -11.11
N ASP A 87 1.83 7.03 -10.72
CA ASP A 87 2.67 6.18 -11.56
C ASP A 87 2.50 4.67 -11.31
N CYS A 88 2.97 4.14 -10.17
CA CYS A 88 3.12 2.69 -9.98
C CYS A 88 2.64 2.19 -8.62
N CYS A 89 1.68 1.24 -8.64
CA CYS A 89 1.21 0.53 -7.47
C CYS A 89 1.51 -0.98 -7.58
N VAL A 90 2.22 -1.53 -6.60
CA VAL A 90 2.44 -2.97 -6.45
C VAL A 90 1.96 -3.40 -5.09
N VAL A 91 0.99 -4.32 -5.06
CA VAL A 91 0.45 -4.91 -3.83
C VAL A 91 0.63 -6.41 -3.91
N ASN A 92 1.35 -6.97 -2.95
CA ASN A 92 1.45 -8.40 -2.70
C ASN A 92 0.90 -8.69 -1.30
N SER A 93 -0.26 -9.32 -1.23
CA SER A 93 -0.97 -9.56 0.04
C SER A 93 -1.23 -11.04 0.21
N GLU A 94 -1.00 -11.52 1.43
CA GLU A 94 -1.21 -12.92 1.75
C GLU A 94 -2.71 -13.19 1.95
N GLU A 95 -3.50 -12.37 2.68
CA GLU A 95 -4.89 -12.73 2.98
C GLU A 95 -5.95 -11.59 3.07
N HIS A 96 -7.22 -12.02 2.93
CA HIS A 96 -8.49 -11.30 3.11
C HIS A 96 -8.93 -10.26 2.07
N CYS A 97 -8.37 -9.04 2.03
CA CYS A 97 -8.94 -7.96 1.21
C CYS A 97 -7.90 -6.96 0.69
N CYS A 98 -7.89 -6.72 -0.62
CA CYS A 98 -7.18 -5.59 -1.24
C CYS A 98 -8.14 -4.70 -2.02
N VAL A 99 -8.05 -3.39 -1.80
CA VAL A 99 -8.78 -2.37 -2.56
C VAL A 99 -7.79 -1.37 -3.11
N VAL A 100 -7.85 -1.14 -4.43
CA VAL A 100 -7.08 -0.13 -5.13
C VAL A 100 -8.05 0.73 -5.94
N ASP A 101 -8.27 1.98 -5.52
CA ASP A 101 -9.34 2.81 -6.10
C ASP A 101 -8.93 3.42 -7.44
N SER A 102 -7.75 4.05 -7.53
CA SER A 102 -7.31 4.74 -8.74
C SER A 102 -5.80 4.68 -8.92
N VAL A 103 -5.37 4.19 -10.08
CA VAL A 103 -3.97 4.23 -10.54
C VAL A 103 -3.92 4.81 -11.95
N GLU A 104 -3.10 5.83 -12.24
CA GLU A 104 -3.04 6.35 -13.61
C GLU A 104 -2.26 5.38 -14.51
N ASP A 105 -1.00 5.08 -14.19
CA ASP A 105 -0.13 4.32 -15.08
C ASP A 105 -0.21 2.79 -14.89
N CYS A 106 0.35 2.25 -13.80
CA CYS A 106 0.57 0.80 -13.65
C CYS A 106 0.16 0.25 -12.29
N CYS A 107 -0.71 -0.76 -12.30
CA CYS A 107 -1.12 -1.50 -11.11
C CYS A 107 -0.83 -3.00 -11.23
N VAL A 108 -0.12 -3.55 -10.26
CA VAL A 108 0.09 -4.99 -10.11
C VAL A 108 -0.41 -5.44 -8.75
N VAL A 109 -1.40 -6.33 -8.74
CA VAL A 109 -1.92 -6.93 -7.52
C VAL A 109 -1.71 -8.43 -7.59
N ASN A 110 -0.99 -8.96 -6.61
CA ASN A 110 -0.89 -10.39 -6.34
C ASN A 110 -1.52 -10.68 -4.99
N SER A 111 -2.51 -11.57 -4.95
CA SER A 111 -3.20 -11.92 -3.71
C SER A 111 -3.47 -13.41 -3.67
N GLU A 112 -3.13 -14.03 -2.55
CA GLU A 112 -3.32 -15.47 -2.38
C GLU A 112 -4.79 -15.80 -2.06
N GLU A 113 -5.51 -14.98 -1.25
CA GLU A 113 -6.84 -15.33 -0.73
C GLU A 113 -7.92 -14.21 -0.78
N HIS A 114 -9.19 -14.63 -0.89
CA HIS A 114 -10.45 -13.89 -0.67
C HIS A 114 -10.91 -12.79 -1.67
N CYS A 115 -10.42 -11.55 -1.61
CA CYS A 115 -11.06 -10.44 -2.34
C CYS A 115 -10.07 -9.37 -2.84
N CYS A 116 -10.13 -9.05 -4.13
CA CYS A 116 -9.46 -7.86 -4.68
C CYS A 116 -10.44 -6.98 -5.47
N VAL A 117 -10.42 -5.68 -5.20
CA VAL A 117 -11.15 -4.67 -5.97
C VAL A 117 -10.15 -3.68 -6.54
N VAL A 118 -10.18 -3.49 -7.86
CA VAL A 118 -9.42 -2.45 -8.54
C VAL A 118 -10.39 -1.61 -9.33
N ASP A 119 -10.62 -0.36 -8.93
CA ASP A 119 -11.77 0.41 -9.42
C ASP A 119 -11.45 1.24 -10.68
N SER A 120 -10.26 1.82 -10.81
CA SER A 120 -9.86 2.57 -12.01
C SER A 120 -8.37 2.47 -12.27
N VAL A 121 -8.01 1.99 -13.46
CA VAL A 121 -6.64 2.03 -13.97
C VAL A 121 -6.67 2.56 -15.40
N GLU A 122 -5.87 3.59 -15.71
CA GLU A 122 -5.87 4.21 -17.04
C GLU A 122 -5.02 3.45 -18.06
N ASP A 123 -3.84 2.96 -17.68
CA ASP A 123 -2.92 2.29 -18.62
C ASP A 123 -2.88 0.76 -18.45
N CYS A 124 -2.17 0.26 -17.42
CA CYS A 124 -1.86 -1.17 -17.27
C CYS A 124 -2.28 -1.72 -15.91
N CYS A 125 -3.06 -2.81 -15.91
CA CYS A 125 -3.44 -3.50 -14.68
C CYS A 125 -3.23 -5.01 -14.82
N VAL A 126 -2.46 -5.60 -13.89
CA VAL A 126 -2.24 -7.05 -13.79
C VAL A 126 -2.73 -7.51 -12.44
N VAL A 127 -3.69 -8.43 -12.42
CA VAL A 127 -4.18 -9.04 -11.19
C VAL A 127 -3.97 -10.55 -11.25
N VAL A 128 -3.08 -11.06 -10.40
CA VAL A 128 -2.81 -12.48 -10.21
C VAL A 128 -3.49 -12.92 -8.91
N ARG A 129 -4.18 -14.04 -8.94
CA ARG A 129 -4.88 -14.59 -7.78
C ARG A 129 -4.86 -16.10 -7.77
N GLU A 130 -4.80 -16.70 -6.59
CA GLU A 130 -4.94 -18.15 -6.42
C GLU A 130 -6.41 -18.55 -6.18
N GLU A 131 -7.19 -17.85 -5.33
CA GLU A 131 -8.60 -18.20 -5.03
C GLU A 131 -9.58 -16.98 -4.94
N ASP A 132 -10.90 -17.22 -4.99
CA ASP A 132 -12.03 -16.26 -4.78
C ASP A 132 -12.29 -15.09 -5.78
N CYS A 133 -12.87 -13.97 -5.28
CA CYS A 133 -13.61 -12.93 -6.00
C CYS A 133 -12.73 -11.74 -6.37
N CYS A 134 -12.82 -11.27 -7.62
CA CYS A 134 -12.18 -10.03 -8.02
C CYS A 134 -13.05 -9.17 -8.91
N VAL A 135 -12.99 -7.86 -8.67
CA VAL A 135 -13.68 -6.84 -9.46
C VAL A 135 -12.61 -5.90 -10.00
N VAL A 136 -12.54 -5.79 -11.33
CA VAL A 136 -11.67 -4.82 -12.01
C VAL A 136 -12.55 -3.94 -12.88
N ASN A 137 -12.64 -2.65 -12.55
CA ASN A 137 -13.37 -1.62 -13.28
C ASN A 137 -12.42 -0.69 -14.08
N SER A 138 -11.41 -1.25 -14.73
CA SER A 138 -10.45 -0.46 -15.53
C SER A 138 -11.10 0.23 -16.74
N LEU A 139 -10.83 1.52 -16.94
CA LEU A 139 -11.11 2.26 -18.18
C LEU A 139 -9.98 2.10 -19.22
N GLY A 140 -8.81 1.62 -18.76
CA GLY A 140 -7.64 1.27 -19.54
C GLY A 140 -7.62 -0.15 -20.11
N ASN A 141 -6.66 -0.40 -21.00
CA ASN A 141 -6.55 -1.63 -21.77
C ASN A 141 -5.97 -2.77 -20.90
N ALA A 142 -6.80 -3.36 -20.04
CA ALA A 142 -6.43 -4.52 -19.22
C ALA A 142 -5.91 -5.68 -20.12
N VAL A 143 -4.69 -6.16 -19.84
CA VAL A 143 -4.06 -7.32 -20.53
C VAL A 143 -4.13 -8.54 -19.65
#